data_AF-A0A4S2LAY3-F1
#
_entry.id   AF-A0A4S2LAY3-F1
#
_cell.length_a   1.000
_cell.length_b   1.000
_cell.length_c   1.000
_cell.angle_alpha   90.00
_cell.angle_beta   90.00
_cell.angle_gamma   90.00
#
_symmetry.space_group_name_H-M   'P 1'
#
loop_
_entity.id
_entity.type
_entity.pdbx_description
1 polymer ?
#
loop_
_entity_poly.entity_id
_entity_poly.type
_entity_poly.pdbx_seq_one_letter_code
_entity_poly.pdbx_strand_id
1 'polypeptide(L)'
;MVTGTIGPVTLLVLCWSLHVQALIPDECVKNVTRPEKICCPRDPHNGMICGGPGRGFCQHIEAGKESIPKVLWVDDRIEWPTRFIQHACQCGERFFGVTCEQCWFGWTGPNCDQPEKRIRRDIRTYSLDELNIFKDVLTRSWSWPSRYMVLDESTNMRSDPLNNPKFLSASVQYYITFLHNYSSRTTLYKTKFMCEEYGILDFSHDGPGFPTWHRYFMLIWERMLAEIAWKTHGIKDFSLPYWDWVGMSKCDVCDNKYIGAPGRRDKDGTRLHSESTFYNATNYCWEPEPGMVCSGCQAGGRVGKLVRRFVSEVFPTHADIAFLLDLKKYFVSGERDNPHCESFHMALEGFCGRPGADSNGLWMHNKVHNMIDGAMRSTATATNDPIFILHHNFIDKLLSG
;
A
#
# COMPACT_ATOMS: atom_id res chain seq x y z
N MET A 1 -35.61 65.53 0.19
CA MET A 1 -34.57 64.93 -0.68
C MET A 1 -33.60 64.16 0.20
N VAL A 2 -33.65 62.84 0.06
CA VAL A 2 -32.73 61.76 0.47
C VAL A 2 -31.83 62.00 1.68
N THR A 3 -32.23 61.45 2.81
CA THR A 3 -31.38 61.07 3.95
C THR A 3 -30.65 59.76 3.64
N GLY A 4 -29.32 59.81 3.52
CA GLY A 4 -28.48 58.63 3.30
C GLY A 4 -27.97 58.04 4.61
N THR A 5 -28.54 56.93 5.04
CA THR A 5 -28.03 56.06 6.12
C THR A 5 -26.91 55.17 5.59
N ILE A 6 -25.73 55.25 6.19
CA ILE A 6 -24.63 54.30 5.96
C ILE A 6 -24.86 53.09 6.86
N GLY A 7 -25.30 51.97 6.29
CA GLY A 7 -25.41 50.68 6.98
C GLY A 7 -24.05 49.95 7.01
N PRO A 8 -23.79 49.09 8.02
CA PRO A 8 -22.56 48.33 8.09
C PRO A 8 -22.56 47.22 7.03
N VAL A 9 -21.55 47.24 6.16
CA VAL A 9 -21.29 46.14 5.21
C VAL A 9 -20.79 44.94 6.01
N THR A 10 -21.62 43.91 6.12
CA THR A 10 -21.22 42.62 6.68
C THR A 10 -20.32 41.94 5.65
N LEU A 11 -19.00 41.98 5.88
CA LEU A 11 -18.04 41.20 5.12
C LEU A 11 -18.22 39.72 5.52
N LEU A 12 -18.96 38.96 4.70
CA LEU A 12 -18.95 37.51 4.75
C LEU A 12 -17.59 37.04 4.24
N VAL A 13 -16.62 36.95 5.15
CA VAL A 13 -15.37 36.23 4.92
C VAL A 13 -15.74 34.74 4.90
N LEU A 14 -16.11 34.27 3.71
CA LEU A 14 -16.07 32.86 3.37
C LEU A 14 -14.60 32.44 3.42
N CYS A 15 -14.15 32.08 4.63
CA CYS A 15 -12.86 31.48 4.87
C CYS A 15 -12.91 30.05 4.31
N TRP A 16 -12.73 29.92 3.00
CA TRP A 16 -12.40 28.64 2.40
C TRP A 16 -10.93 28.38 2.74
N SER A 17 -10.69 27.86 3.93
CA SER A 17 -9.47 27.13 4.22
C SER A 17 -9.50 25.84 3.41
N LEU A 18 -9.17 25.93 2.12
CA LEU A 18 -8.75 24.79 1.31
C LEU A 18 -7.40 24.31 1.86
N HIS A 19 -7.46 23.51 2.92
CA HIS A 19 -6.29 22.78 3.41
C HIS A 19 -6.19 21.50 2.60
N VAL A 20 -5.17 21.42 1.75
CA VAL A 20 -4.74 20.18 1.12
C VAL A 20 -3.49 19.71 1.85
N GLN A 21 -3.49 18.46 2.32
CA GLN A 21 -2.51 17.84 3.24
C GLN A 21 -2.14 16.40 2.74
N ALA A 22 -1.17 15.62 3.29
CA ALA A 22 -0.16 14.70 2.61
C ALA A 22 0.65 13.51 3.28
N LEU A 23 0.58 12.20 2.89
CA LEU A 23 1.22 10.90 3.36
C LEU A 23 1.16 10.59 4.84
N ILE A 24 1.63 11.58 5.53
CA ILE A 24 1.41 11.90 6.91
C ILE A 24 -0.10 12.00 7.17
N PRO A 25 -0.57 11.62 8.36
CA PRO A 25 -1.95 11.87 8.78
C PRO A 25 -2.34 13.30 8.43
N ASP A 26 -3.50 13.50 7.84
CA ASP A 26 -3.97 14.82 7.36
C ASP A 26 -3.75 15.94 8.39
N GLU A 27 -4.09 15.67 9.65
CA GLU A 27 -3.91 16.57 10.80
C GLU A 27 -2.46 17.04 11.04
N CYS A 28 -1.48 16.24 10.64
CA CYS A 28 -0.07 16.43 10.91
C CYS A 28 0.71 17.14 9.80
N VAL A 29 0.12 17.30 8.62
CA VAL A 29 0.88 17.71 7.42
C VAL A 29 1.38 19.15 7.51
N LYS A 30 0.63 20.02 8.18
CA LYS A 30 1.06 21.41 8.47
C LYS A 30 2.30 21.49 9.35
N ASN A 31 2.72 20.39 9.97
CA ASN A 31 3.86 20.34 10.89
C ASN A 31 5.12 19.76 10.26
N VAL A 32 5.05 19.13 9.09
CA VAL A 32 6.21 18.43 8.47
C VAL A 32 7.35 19.36 8.07
N THR A 33 7.07 20.64 7.84
CA THR A 33 8.05 21.70 7.53
C THR A 33 8.39 22.57 8.73
N ARG A 34 7.78 22.33 9.89
CA ARG A 34 8.09 23.07 11.13
C ARG A 34 9.38 22.55 11.75
N PRO A 35 10.12 23.36 12.53
CA PRO A 35 11.38 22.93 13.15
C PRO A 35 11.29 21.64 13.97
N GLU A 36 10.24 21.48 14.80
CA GLU A 36 10.09 20.33 15.72
C GLU A 36 9.33 19.13 15.11
N LYS A 37 8.74 19.30 13.92
CA LYS A 37 8.04 18.25 13.17
C LYS A 37 7.13 17.34 14.02
N ILE A 38 6.28 17.95 14.84
CA ILE A 38 5.41 17.24 15.79
C ILE A 38 4.14 16.73 15.11
N CYS A 39 3.84 15.43 15.23
CA CYS A 39 2.60 14.79 14.83
C CYS A 39 1.98 14.05 16.04
N CYS A 40 1.36 14.80 16.92
CA CYS A 40 0.66 14.27 18.09
C CYS A 40 -0.73 14.89 18.19
N PRO A 41 -1.69 14.44 17.36
CA PRO A 41 -3.03 15.01 17.35
C PRO A 41 -3.83 14.63 18.60
N ARG A 42 -5.00 15.25 18.74
CA ARG A 42 -5.94 14.95 19.83
C ARG A 42 -6.83 13.80 19.42
N ASP A 43 -6.98 12.81 20.30
CA ASP A 43 -7.89 11.69 20.11
C ASP A 43 -9.33 12.21 19.86
N PRO A 44 -10.02 11.74 18.81
CA PRO A 44 -11.32 12.27 18.41
C PRO A 44 -12.45 11.89 19.38
N HIS A 45 -12.25 10.94 20.28
CA HIS A 45 -13.24 10.47 21.25
C HIS A 45 -13.12 11.17 22.59
N ASN A 46 -11.90 11.41 23.08
CA ASN A 46 -11.67 11.99 24.41
C ASN A 46 -10.96 13.36 24.40
N GLY A 47 -10.49 13.84 23.25
CA GLY A 47 -9.87 15.15 23.07
C GLY A 47 -8.46 15.29 23.66
N MET A 48 -7.88 14.23 24.23
CA MET A 48 -6.54 14.24 24.81
C MET A 48 -5.47 13.97 23.75
N ILE A 49 -4.30 14.57 23.90
CA ILE A 49 -3.16 14.31 23.01
C ILE A 49 -2.74 12.85 23.17
N CYS A 50 -2.61 12.12 22.05
CA CYS A 50 -2.25 10.70 22.03
C CYS A 50 -3.14 9.81 22.91
N GLY A 51 -4.43 10.14 23.02
CA GLY A 51 -5.39 9.37 23.80
C GLY A 51 -5.28 9.55 25.31
N GLY A 52 -4.31 10.36 25.77
CA GLY A 52 -4.09 10.69 27.17
C GLY A 52 -3.39 9.60 28.00
N PRO A 53 -3.16 9.88 29.30
CA PRO A 53 -2.51 8.95 30.21
C PRO A 53 -3.22 7.59 30.22
N GLY A 54 -2.46 6.51 30.01
CA GLY A 54 -2.97 5.14 29.92
C GLY A 54 -3.21 4.61 28.51
N ARG A 55 -3.27 5.49 27.49
CA ARG A 55 -3.33 5.08 26.06
C ARG A 55 -2.03 5.34 25.32
N GLY A 56 -1.44 6.52 25.52
CA GLY A 56 -0.22 6.89 24.84
C GLY A 56 0.27 8.27 25.24
N PHE A 57 1.42 8.64 24.70
CA PHE A 57 2.04 9.94 24.95
C PHE A 57 2.83 10.40 23.73
N CYS A 58 2.95 11.71 23.59
CA CYS A 58 3.75 12.32 22.53
C CYS A 58 5.22 12.28 22.95
N GLN A 59 6.08 11.67 22.14
CA GLN A 59 7.51 11.67 22.40
C GLN A 59 8.31 11.81 21.11
N HIS A 60 9.59 12.14 21.27
CA HIS A 60 10.56 12.09 20.19
C HIS A 60 10.68 10.65 19.67
N ILE A 61 10.77 10.50 18.35
CA ILE A 61 11.00 9.22 17.68
C ILE A 61 12.35 9.22 16.97
N GLU A 62 13.00 8.08 16.98
CA GLU A 62 14.29 7.88 16.34
C GLU A 62 14.20 6.72 15.36
N ALA A 63 14.88 6.86 14.22
CA ALA A 63 15.08 5.74 13.31
C ALA A 63 16.31 4.93 13.74
N GLY A 64 16.37 3.67 13.29
CA GLY A 64 17.55 2.84 13.48
C GLY A 64 18.79 3.48 12.85
N LYS A 65 19.93 3.42 13.55
CA LYS A 65 21.20 3.93 13.03
C LYS A 65 21.81 2.92 12.08
N GLU A 66 21.88 3.27 10.81
CA GLU A 66 22.51 2.46 9.77
C GLU A 66 23.61 3.26 9.05
N SER A 67 24.63 2.57 8.54
CA SER A 67 25.68 3.22 7.74
C SER A 67 25.17 3.38 6.31
N ILE A 68 24.70 4.58 5.99
CA ILE A 68 24.05 4.86 4.70
C ILE A 68 25.03 5.64 3.81
N PRO A 69 25.31 5.17 2.58
CA PRO A 69 26.10 5.91 1.60
C PRO A 69 25.55 7.33 1.38
N LYS A 70 26.44 8.34 1.36
CA LYS A 70 26.06 9.76 1.21
C LYS A 70 25.17 10.04 0.00
N VAL A 71 25.36 9.28 -1.09
CA VAL A 71 24.57 9.43 -2.30
C VAL A 71 23.08 9.13 -2.08
N LEU A 72 22.73 8.32 -1.08
CA LEU A 72 21.36 7.94 -0.75
C LEU A 72 20.70 8.90 0.26
N TRP A 73 21.45 9.79 0.92
CA TRP A 73 20.91 10.72 1.94
C TRP A 73 19.85 11.67 1.40
N VAL A 74 19.77 11.83 0.08
CA VAL A 74 18.74 12.65 -0.56
C VAL A 74 17.37 11.97 -0.54
N ASP A 75 17.29 10.65 -0.35
CA ASP A 75 16.03 9.89 -0.36
C ASP A 75 15.23 10.14 0.92
N ASP A 76 13.96 10.50 0.76
CA ASP A 76 13.04 10.90 1.81
C ASP A 76 12.61 9.76 2.74
N ARG A 77 12.91 8.52 2.36
CA ARG A 77 12.60 7.31 3.13
C ARG A 77 13.76 6.86 4.01
N ILE A 78 14.94 7.45 3.85
CA ILE A 78 16.06 7.20 4.77
C ILE A 78 15.67 7.67 6.16
N GLU A 79 15.94 6.81 7.16
CA GLU A 79 15.59 7.04 8.55
C GLU A 79 14.09 7.34 8.73
N TRP A 80 13.24 6.66 7.96
CA TRP A 80 11.79 6.84 8.01
C TRP A 80 11.25 6.66 9.44
N PRO A 81 10.35 7.56 9.92
CA PRO A 81 9.75 8.72 9.25
C PRO A 81 10.40 10.06 9.63
N THR A 82 11.63 10.07 10.18
CA THR A 82 12.21 11.21 10.90
C THR A 82 12.40 12.47 10.05
N ARG A 83 12.50 12.31 8.72
CA ARG A 83 12.55 13.43 7.80
C ARG A 83 11.26 14.27 7.83
N PHE A 84 10.11 13.64 8.07
CA PHE A 84 8.79 14.27 8.09
C PHE A 84 8.27 14.54 9.50
N ILE A 85 8.50 13.62 10.44
CA ILE A 85 7.96 13.65 11.81
C ILE A 85 9.08 13.30 12.78
N GLN A 86 9.35 14.17 13.75
CA GLN A 86 10.33 13.91 14.82
C GLN A 86 9.67 13.60 16.16
N HIS A 87 8.39 13.96 16.33
CA HIS A 87 7.63 13.59 17.52
C HIS A 87 6.31 12.97 17.09
N ALA A 88 6.00 11.78 17.60
CA ALA A 88 4.77 11.07 17.29
C ALA A 88 4.15 10.47 18.56
N CYS A 89 2.87 10.14 18.48
CA CYS A 89 2.22 9.37 19.54
C CYS A 89 2.83 7.98 19.65
N GLN A 90 3.21 7.61 20.87
CA GLN A 90 3.66 6.27 21.22
C GLN A 90 2.61 5.65 22.12
N CYS A 91 1.96 4.65 21.56
CA CYS A 91 0.82 4.01 22.18
C CYS A 91 1.28 2.92 23.15
N GLY A 92 0.51 2.69 24.21
CA GLY A 92 0.66 1.50 25.04
C GLY A 92 0.43 0.24 24.21
N GLU A 93 0.94 -0.90 24.70
CA GLU A 93 1.11 -2.14 23.92
C GLU A 93 -0.10 -2.60 23.10
N ARG A 94 -1.33 -2.33 23.56
CA ARG A 94 -2.57 -2.77 22.91
C ARG A 94 -3.30 -1.66 22.16
N PHE A 95 -2.84 -0.43 22.26
CA PHE A 95 -3.39 0.71 21.54
C PHE A 95 -2.62 0.96 20.25
N PHE A 96 -3.30 1.56 19.28
CA PHE A 96 -2.78 1.83 17.94
C PHE A 96 -3.48 3.03 17.33
N GLY A 97 -3.01 3.48 16.16
CA GLY A 97 -3.55 4.63 15.45
C GLY A 97 -2.76 5.90 15.72
N VAL A 98 -3.06 6.94 14.95
CA VAL A 98 -2.30 8.19 14.95
C VAL A 98 -2.39 8.90 16.31
N THR A 99 -3.49 8.71 17.02
CA THR A 99 -3.79 9.30 18.33
C THR A 99 -3.94 8.24 19.42
N CYS A 100 -3.53 6.99 19.18
CA CYS A 100 -3.77 5.86 20.08
C CYS A 100 -5.27 5.58 20.32
N GLU A 101 -6.10 5.91 19.34
CA GLU A 101 -7.56 5.81 19.38
C GLU A 101 -8.06 4.38 19.08
N GLN A 102 -7.24 3.59 18.39
CA GLN A 102 -7.58 2.26 17.91
C GLN A 102 -6.90 1.18 18.75
N CYS A 103 -7.26 -0.08 18.49
CA CYS A 103 -6.59 -1.23 19.08
C CYS A 103 -5.56 -1.83 18.12
N TRP A 104 -4.49 -2.36 18.70
CA TRP A 104 -3.51 -3.17 17.98
C TRP A 104 -4.19 -4.40 17.36
N PHE A 105 -3.64 -4.91 16.26
CA PHE A 105 -4.20 -6.08 15.57
C PHE A 105 -4.31 -7.28 16.53
N GLY A 106 -5.49 -7.92 16.55
CA GLY A 106 -5.81 -9.00 17.49
C GLY A 106 -6.46 -8.54 18.80
N TRP A 107 -6.71 -7.24 18.98
CA TRP A 107 -7.40 -6.66 20.14
C TRP A 107 -8.56 -5.77 19.71
N THR A 108 -9.58 -5.70 20.56
CA THR A 108 -10.78 -4.87 20.37
C THR A 108 -11.34 -4.37 21.71
N GLY A 109 -12.47 -3.67 21.64
CA GLY A 109 -13.13 -3.05 22.78
C GLY A 109 -12.60 -1.64 23.08
N PRO A 110 -13.30 -0.88 23.94
CA PRO A 110 -12.96 0.51 24.24
C PRO A 110 -11.61 0.68 24.96
N ASN A 111 -11.07 -0.38 25.57
CA ASN A 111 -9.78 -0.37 26.26
C ASN A 111 -8.75 -1.32 25.63
N CYS A 112 -9.06 -1.89 24.45
CA CYS A 112 -8.19 -2.83 23.75
C CYS A 112 -7.78 -4.03 24.62
N ASP A 113 -8.71 -4.51 25.44
CA ASP A 113 -8.54 -5.59 26.41
C ASP A 113 -9.23 -6.89 26.00
N GLN A 114 -10.00 -6.87 24.91
CA GLN A 114 -10.72 -8.02 24.39
C GLN A 114 -9.95 -8.62 23.22
N PRO A 115 -9.61 -9.93 23.25
CA PRO A 115 -8.96 -10.57 22.12
C PRO A 115 -9.93 -10.64 20.92
N GLU A 116 -9.40 -10.37 19.73
CA GLU A 116 -10.12 -10.47 18.47
C GLU A 116 -9.41 -11.45 17.54
N LYS A 117 -10.18 -12.32 16.89
CA LYS A 117 -9.67 -13.21 15.85
C LYS A 117 -10.49 -13.04 14.59
N ARG A 118 -9.81 -12.83 13.47
CA ARG A 118 -10.41 -12.79 12.13
C ARG A 118 -9.82 -13.92 11.27
N ILE A 119 -10.58 -14.41 10.31
CA ILE A 119 -10.21 -15.57 9.50
C ILE A 119 -10.26 -15.20 8.02
N ARG A 120 -9.09 -15.08 7.40
CA ARG A 120 -8.96 -15.00 5.95
C ARG A 120 -9.24 -16.37 5.34
N ARG A 121 -10.19 -16.46 4.42
CA ARG A 121 -10.55 -17.72 3.73
C ARG A 121 -10.28 -17.60 2.24
N ASP A 122 -10.23 -18.75 1.56
CA ASP A 122 -10.14 -18.78 0.10
C ASP A 122 -11.40 -18.13 -0.48
N ILE A 123 -11.25 -17.18 -1.41
CA ILE A 123 -12.36 -16.45 -2.01
C ILE A 123 -13.40 -17.38 -2.66
N ARG A 124 -12.99 -18.56 -3.12
CA ARG A 124 -13.89 -19.55 -3.74
C ARG A 124 -14.89 -20.14 -2.75
N THR A 125 -14.59 -20.08 -1.46
CA THR A 125 -15.46 -20.54 -0.38
C THR A 125 -16.50 -19.51 0.06
N TYR A 126 -16.41 -18.27 -0.43
CA TYR A 126 -17.37 -17.22 -0.08
C TYR A 126 -18.73 -17.54 -0.71
N SER A 127 -19.78 -17.30 0.08
CA SER A 127 -21.15 -17.19 -0.42
C SER A 127 -21.29 -16.01 -1.38
N LEU A 128 -22.38 -15.96 -2.15
CA LEU A 128 -22.65 -14.85 -3.06
C LEU A 128 -22.74 -13.52 -2.32
N ASP A 129 -23.33 -13.50 -1.12
CA ASP A 129 -23.48 -12.29 -0.30
C ASP A 129 -22.13 -11.80 0.22
N GLU A 130 -21.30 -12.69 0.76
CA GLU A 130 -19.93 -12.35 1.20
C GLU A 130 -19.08 -11.80 0.03
N LEU A 131 -19.21 -12.40 -1.15
CA LEU A 131 -18.51 -11.95 -2.35
C LEU A 131 -19.00 -10.57 -2.80
N ASN A 132 -20.31 -10.32 -2.74
CA ASN A 132 -20.88 -9.02 -3.09
C ASN A 132 -20.47 -7.92 -2.09
N ILE A 133 -20.42 -8.24 -0.79
CA ILE A 133 -19.91 -7.32 0.24
C ILE A 133 -18.44 -7.00 -0.02
N PHE A 134 -17.60 -8.01 -0.26
CA PHE A 134 -16.18 -7.79 -0.57
C PHE A 134 -15.99 -6.88 -1.79
N LYS A 135 -16.70 -7.16 -2.90
CA LYS A 135 -16.61 -6.35 -4.12
C LYS A 135 -17.07 -4.92 -3.88
N ASP A 136 -18.21 -4.71 -3.22
CA ASP A 136 -18.73 -3.38 -2.93
C ASP A 136 -17.79 -2.57 -2.02
N VAL A 137 -17.31 -3.18 -0.93
CA VAL A 137 -16.35 -2.57 0.00
C VAL A 137 -15.07 -2.16 -0.73
N LEU A 138 -14.51 -3.06 -1.55
CA LEU A 138 -13.32 -2.76 -2.33
C LEU A 138 -13.58 -1.68 -3.37
N THR A 139 -14.69 -1.72 -4.13
CA THR A 139 -15.02 -0.68 -5.11
C THR A 139 -15.17 0.70 -4.46
N ARG A 140 -15.75 0.80 -3.25
CA ARG A 140 -15.87 2.06 -2.51
C ARG A 140 -14.53 2.65 -2.10
N SER A 141 -13.48 1.83 -1.95
CA SER A 141 -12.15 2.28 -1.54
C SER A 141 -11.55 3.32 -2.50
N TRP A 142 -11.94 3.31 -3.79
CA TRP A 142 -11.49 4.27 -4.80
C TRP A 142 -11.94 5.71 -4.52
N SER A 143 -13.03 5.89 -3.78
CA SER A 143 -13.57 7.21 -3.41
C SER A 143 -13.57 7.48 -1.90
N TRP A 144 -13.40 6.45 -1.08
CA TRP A 144 -13.43 6.58 0.37
C TRP A 144 -12.19 7.33 0.87
N PRO A 145 -12.29 8.36 1.72
CA PRO A 145 -11.13 9.11 2.20
C PRO A 145 -10.21 8.23 3.06
N SER A 146 -8.91 8.25 2.79
CA SER A 146 -7.94 7.46 3.58
C SER A 146 -7.60 8.09 4.94
N ARG A 147 -7.83 9.40 5.14
CA ARG A 147 -7.35 10.24 6.27
C ARG A 147 -5.83 10.37 6.38
N TYR A 148 -5.13 9.58 5.59
CA TYR A 148 -3.81 9.88 5.13
C TYR A 148 -3.95 10.61 3.81
N MET A 149 -2.82 11.01 3.31
CA MET A 149 -2.78 11.72 2.06
C MET A 149 -1.58 11.14 1.27
N VAL A 150 -1.07 11.65 0.15
CA VAL A 150 0.19 11.19 -0.49
C VAL A 150 1.09 12.32 -1.00
N LEU A 151 2.42 12.13 -0.96
CA LEU A 151 3.37 13.12 -1.52
C LEU A 151 3.11 13.35 -3.03
N ASP A 152 3.20 14.60 -3.46
CA ASP A 152 3.22 14.96 -4.88
C ASP A 152 4.61 14.68 -5.43
N GLU A 153 4.77 13.53 -6.07
CA GLU A 153 6.00 13.10 -6.72
C GLU A 153 5.94 13.30 -8.25
N SER A 154 5.16 14.29 -8.71
CA SER A 154 5.14 14.67 -10.14
C SER A 154 6.49 15.17 -10.63
N THR A 155 7.35 15.63 -9.71
CA THR A 155 8.75 15.96 -9.99
C THR A 155 9.64 15.57 -8.81
N ASN A 156 10.91 15.31 -9.11
CA ASN A 156 11.92 14.90 -8.11
C ASN A 156 12.27 16.00 -7.09
N MET A 157 11.69 17.21 -7.23
CA MET A 157 11.91 18.33 -6.31
C MET A 157 10.86 18.45 -5.21
N ARG A 158 9.77 17.66 -5.26
CA ARG A 158 8.57 17.88 -4.43
C ARG A 158 8.35 16.86 -3.31
N SER A 159 9.17 15.81 -3.23
CA SER A 159 9.03 14.76 -2.22
C SER A 159 9.71 15.08 -0.88
N ASP A 160 10.73 15.95 -0.88
CA ASP A 160 11.54 16.23 0.32
C ASP A 160 10.91 17.30 1.24
N PRO A 161 10.72 17.00 2.54
CA PRO A 161 10.17 17.96 3.50
C PRO A 161 11.02 19.22 3.72
N LEU A 162 12.32 19.20 3.41
CA LEU A 162 13.17 20.39 3.44
C LEU A 162 12.99 21.29 2.21
N ASN A 163 12.51 20.74 1.10
CA ASN A 163 12.33 21.44 -0.18
C ASN A 163 10.87 21.82 -0.44
N ASN A 164 10.13 22.21 0.60
CA ASN A 164 8.72 22.62 0.54
C ASN A 164 7.82 21.55 -0.14
N PRO A 165 7.62 20.40 0.53
CA PRO A 165 6.95 19.25 -0.03
C PRO A 165 5.52 19.60 -0.39
N LYS A 166 5.02 18.94 -1.45
CA LYS A 166 3.61 19.03 -1.83
C LYS A 166 2.92 17.70 -1.61
N PHE A 167 1.62 17.80 -1.44
CA PHE A 167 0.86 16.82 -0.71
C PHE A 167 -0.56 16.83 -1.32
N LEU A 168 -1.05 15.65 -1.70
CA LEU A 168 -2.35 15.42 -2.35
C LEU A 168 -3.27 14.56 -1.48
N SER A 169 -4.57 14.87 -1.47
CA SER A 169 -5.57 13.99 -0.84
C SER A 169 -5.64 12.64 -1.54
N ALA A 170 -5.88 11.59 -0.77
CA ALA A 170 -5.96 10.23 -1.29
C ALA A 170 -7.19 9.50 -0.76
N SER A 171 -7.87 8.81 -1.68
CA SER A 171 -8.79 7.75 -1.32
C SER A 171 -8.02 6.57 -0.70
N VAL A 172 -8.72 5.64 -0.06
CA VAL A 172 -8.12 4.40 0.49
C VAL A 172 -7.32 3.70 -0.59
N GLN A 173 -7.91 3.51 -1.78
CA GLN A 173 -7.20 2.86 -2.87
C GLN A 173 -5.96 3.65 -3.31
N TYR A 174 -6.09 4.97 -3.49
CA TYR A 174 -4.95 5.76 -3.94
C TYR A 174 -3.81 5.76 -2.93
N TYR A 175 -4.12 5.84 -1.64
CA TYR A 175 -3.14 5.77 -0.56
C TYR A 175 -2.40 4.43 -0.56
N ILE A 176 -3.12 3.32 -0.67
CA ILE A 176 -2.54 1.97 -0.74
C ILE A 176 -1.64 1.82 -1.96
N THR A 177 -2.10 2.26 -3.14
CA THR A 177 -1.27 2.20 -4.36
C THR A 177 -0.03 3.07 -4.23
N PHE A 178 -0.18 4.29 -3.74
CA PHE A 178 0.93 5.19 -3.53
C PHE A 178 1.93 4.63 -2.52
N LEU A 179 1.48 4.07 -1.39
CA LEU A 179 2.36 3.57 -0.34
C LEU A 179 3.24 2.41 -0.84
N HIS A 180 2.66 1.51 -1.64
CA HIS A 180 3.40 0.41 -2.28
C HIS A 180 4.41 0.92 -3.30
N ASN A 181 4.02 1.85 -4.17
CA ASN A 181 4.98 2.49 -5.09
C ASN A 181 6.05 3.29 -4.33
N TYR A 182 5.67 3.98 -3.26
CA TYR A 182 6.55 4.82 -2.46
C TYR A 182 7.61 3.98 -1.74
N SER A 183 7.29 2.77 -1.29
CA SER A 183 8.29 1.86 -0.74
C SER A 183 9.21 1.25 -1.81
N SER A 184 8.69 1.00 -3.02
CA SER A 184 9.44 0.29 -4.07
C SER A 184 10.17 1.19 -5.08
N ARG A 185 9.79 2.47 -5.20
CA ARG A 185 10.40 3.35 -6.21
C ARG A 185 11.87 3.60 -5.91
N THR A 186 12.64 3.93 -6.94
CA THR A 186 14.02 4.35 -6.76
C THR A 186 14.11 5.75 -6.11
N THR A 187 15.31 6.14 -5.68
CA THR A 187 15.59 7.49 -5.19
C THR A 187 15.32 8.54 -6.27
N LEU A 188 14.57 9.58 -5.96
CA LEU A 188 14.24 10.66 -6.91
C LEU A 188 15.40 11.65 -7.07
N TYR A 189 16.38 11.31 -7.91
CA TYR A 189 17.52 12.20 -8.21
C TYR A 189 17.20 13.29 -9.23
N LYS A 190 17.91 14.43 -9.15
CA LYS A 190 17.69 15.57 -10.06
C LYS A 190 18.19 15.34 -11.49
N THR A 191 19.12 14.41 -11.69
CA THR A 191 19.74 14.16 -13.00
C THR A 191 19.56 12.71 -13.42
N LYS A 192 19.38 12.50 -14.73
CA LYS A 192 19.24 11.17 -15.34
C LYS A 192 20.44 10.26 -15.03
N PHE A 193 21.66 10.81 -15.11
CA PHE A 193 22.88 10.07 -14.78
C PHE A 193 22.84 9.49 -13.36
N MET A 194 22.48 10.31 -12.36
CA MET A 194 22.39 9.83 -10.97
C MET A 194 21.30 8.77 -10.80
N CYS A 195 20.22 8.88 -11.56
CA CYS A 195 19.17 7.89 -11.58
C CYS A 195 19.61 6.53 -12.12
N GLU A 196 20.32 6.53 -13.23
CA GLU A 196 20.82 5.30 -13.85
C GLU A 196 21.90 4.64 -13.00
N GLU A 197 22.76 5.44 -12.35
CA GLU A 197 23.89 4.94 -11.56
C GLU A 197 23.49 4.50 -10.15
N TYR A 198 22.57 5.21 -9.49
CA TYR A 198 22.28 5.05 -8.05
C TYR A 198 20.80 4.76 -7.73
N GLY A 199 19.93 4.65 -8.73
CA GLY A 199 18.50 4.37 -8.56
C GLY A 199 18.22 2.90 -8.25
N ILE A 200 18.76 2.38 -7.16
CA ILE A 200 18.73 0.94 -6.83
C ILE A 200 17.88 0.57 -5.61
N LEU A 201 17.30 1.55 -4.90
CA LEU A 201 16.59 1.31 -3.64
C LEU A 201 15.17 0.79 -3.83
N ASP A 202 14.86 -0.30 -3.13
CA ASP A 202 13.52 -0.81 -2.83
C ASP A 202 13.47 -1.19 -1.34
N PHE A 203 12.49 -0.69 -0.60
CA PHE A 203 12.32 -0.93 0.85
C PHE A 203 11.32 -2.05 1.17
N SER A 204 10.68 -2.62 0.15
CA SER A 204 9.55 -3.55 0.27
C SER A 204 9.74 -4.85 -0.51
N HIS A 205 10.70 -4.91 -1.43
CA HIS A 205 11.05 -6.06 -2.26
C HIS A 205 12.57 -6.25 -2.28
N ASP A 206 13.01 -7.35 -2.88
CA ASP A 206 14.42 -7.70 -3.09
C ASP A 206 15.23 -7.65 -1.79
N GLY A 207 14.64 -8.16 -0.71
CA GLY A 207 15.25 -8.09 0.60
C GLY A 207 14.51 -8.91 1.66
N PRO A 208 15.15 -9.14 2.82
CA PRO A 208 14.56 -9.90 3.93
C PRO A 208 13.31 -9.24 4.53
N GLY A 209 13.07 -7.96 4.25
CA GLY A 209 11.86 -7.24 4.67
C GLY A 209 10.62 -7.52 3.83
N PHE A 210 10.75 -8.15 2.66
CA PHE A 210 9.63 -8.36 1.72
C PHE A 210 8.38 -8.98 2.39
N PRO A 211 8.48 -10.13 3.09
CA PRO A 211 7.29 -10.78 3.64
C PRO A 211 6.65 -9.98 4.79
N THR A 212 7.47 -9.34 5.63
CA THR A 212 6.98 -8.59 6.80
C THR A 212 6.40 -7.24 6.41
N TRP A 213 6.98 -6.56 5.43
CA TRP A 213 6.43 -5.32 4.87
C TRP A 213 5.05 -5.57 4.28
N HIS A 214 4.89 -6.59 3.45
CA HIS A 214 3.62 -6.95 2.83
C HIS A 214 2.57 -7.42 3.85
N ARG A 215 2.97 -8.19 4.88
CA ARG A 215 2.07 -8.55 5.99
C ARG A 215 1.48 -7.31 6.66
N TYR A 216 2.32 -6.35 7.03
CA TYR A 216 1.86 -5.14 7.69
C TYR A 216 1.02 -4.26 6.74
N PHE A 217 1.43 -4.15 5.48
CA PHE A 217 0.66 -3.47 4.44
C PHE A 217 -0.75 -4.04 4.28
N MET A 218 -0.88 -5.37 4.22
CA MET A 218 -2.17 -6.05 4.11
C MET A 218 -3.03 -5.87 5.37
N LEU A 219 -2.44 -5.84 6.56
CA LEU A 219 -3.15 -5.54 7.81
C LEU A 219 -3.72 -4.10 7.83
N ILE A 220 -2.93 -3.12 7.38
CA ILE A 220 -3.40 -1.72 7.26
C ILE A 220 -4.53 -1.62 6.24
N TRP A 221 -4.38 -2.25 5.07
CA TRP A 221 -5.42 -2.24 4.04
C TRP A 221 -6.71 -2.92 4.52
N GLU A 222 -6.61 -4.09 5.16
CA GLU A 222 -7.74 -4.81 5.75
C GLU A 222 -8.49 -3.95 6.78
N ARG A 223 -7.75 -3.19 7.61
CA ARG A 223 -8.36 -2.27 8.58
C ARG A 223 -9.12 -1.14 7.91
N MET A 224 -8.55 -0.50 6.88
CA MET A 224 -9.21 0.57 6.14
C MET A 224 -10.48 0.06 5.44
N LEU A 225 -10.44 -1.13 4.86
CA LEU A 225 -11.61 -1.75 4.24
C LEU A 225 -12.63 -2.23 5.27
N ALA A 226 -12.21 -2.70 6.44
CA ALA A 226 -13.10 -3.06 7.54
C ALA A 226 -13.89 -1.84 8.07
N GLU A 227 -13.28 -0.65 8.08
CA GLU A 227 -14.01 0.58 8.41
C GLU A 227 -15.14 0.85 7.41
N ILE A 228 -14.88 0.67 6.11
CA ILE A 228 -15.89 0.79 5.05
C ILE A 228 -16.98 -0.26 5.27
N ALA A 229 -16.60 -1.53 5.44
CA ALA A 229 -17.53 -2.64 5.64
C ALA A 229 -18.45 -2.43 6.87
N TRP A 230 -17.90 -1.92 7.97
CA TRP A 230 -18.68 -1.56 9.15
C TRP A 230 -19.67 -0.43 8.84
N LYS A 231 -19.22 0.64 8.18
CA LYS A 231 -20.06 1.81 7.92
C LYS A 231 -21.14 1.58 6.86
N THR A 232 -20.90 0.70 5.89
CA THR A 232 -21.83 0.48 4.77
C THR A 232 -22.69 -0.76 4.95
N HIS A 233 -22.19 -1.78 5.64
CA HIS A 233 -22.86 -3.08 5.80
C HIS A 233 -23.04 -3.51 7.26
N GLY A 234 -22.51 -2.77 8.24
CA GLY A 234 -22.57 -3.16 9.66
C GLY A 234 -21.68 -4.35 10.03
N ILE A 235 -20.78 -4.78 9.13
CA ILE A 235 -19.91 -5.94 9.32
C ILE A 235 -18.71 -5.57 10.19
N LYS A 236 -18.56 -6.23 11.33
CA LYS A 236 -17.51 -5.92 12.33
C LYS A 236 -16.28 -6.83 12.22
N ASP A 237 -16.45 -8.00 11.63
CA ASP A 237 -15.46 -9.08 11.51
C ASP A 237 -14.93 -9.21 10.07
N PHE A 238 -14.99 -8.13 9.29
CA PHE A 238 -14.48 -8.10 7.91
C PHE A 238 -13.01 -8.53 7.86
N SER A 239 -12.71 -9.46 6.95
CA SER A 239 -11.36 -9.93 6.65
C SER A 239 -11.17 -10.16 5.16
N LEU A 240 -9.94 -9.97 4.72
CA LEU A 240 -9.57 -10.11 3.31
C LEU A 240 -9.49 -11.59 2.90
N PRO A 241 -9.99 -11.95 1.71
CA PRO A 241 -9.81 -13.29 1.18
C PRO A 241 -8.40 -13.50 0.59
N TYR A 242 -8.03 -14.77 0.42
CA TYR A 242 -6.88 -15.19 -0.41
C TYR A 242 -7.33 -16.00 -1.63
N TRP A 243 -6.43 -16.18 -2.59
CA TRP A 243 -6.61 -17.10 -3.72
C TRP A 243 -5.50 -18.13 -3.72
N ASP A 244 -5.86 -19.39 -3.45
CA ASP A 244 -4.92 -20.50 -3.53
C ASP A 244 -4.77 -20.95 -4.99
N TRP A 245 -3.75 -20.38 -5.63
CA TRP A 245 -3.42 -20.59 -7.04
C TRP A 245 -2.56 -21.83 -7.30
N VAL A 246 -2.27 -22.64 -6.28
CA VAL A 246 -1.30 -23.74 -6.38
C VAL A 246 -1.78 -24.84 -7.33
N GLY A 247 -0.95 -25.18 -8.31
CA GLY A 247 -1.23 -26.23 -9.29
C GLY A 247 -2.40 -25.93 -10.23
N MET A 248 -2.83 -24.67 -10.28
CA MET A 248 -3.87 -24.23 -11.19
C MET A 248 -3.40 -24.24 -12.66
N SER A 249 -4.33 -24.48 -13.58
CA SER A 249 -4.04 -24.46 -15.03
C SER A 249 -4.52 -23.18 -15.73
N LYS A 250 -5.24 -22.32 -15.02
CA LYS A 250 -5.78 -21.03 -15.47
C LYS A 250 -6.20 -20.19 -14.27
N CYS A 251 -6.43 -18.89 -14.46
CA CYS A 251 -7.02 -18.07 -13.41
C CYS A 251 -8.53 -18.35 -13.25
N ASP A 252 -8.93 -19.11 -12.23
CA ASP A 252 -10.33 -19.48 -11.97
C ASP A 252 -11.16 -18.38 -11.27
N VAL A 253 -10.49 -17.39 -10.69
CA VAL A 253 -11.12 -16.20 -10.11
C VAL A 253 -11.21 -15.04 -11.12
N CYS A 254 -10.61 -15.15 -12.30
CA CYS A 254 -10.63 -14.10 -13.32
C CYS A 254 -11.91 -14.16 -14.19
N ASP A 255 -13.08 -14.07 -13.54
CA ASP A 255 -14.40 -14.03 -14.15
C ASP A 255 -15.27 -12.91 -13.57
N ASN A 256 -16.46 -12.66 -14.13
CA ASN A 256 -17.36 -11.59 -13.64
C ASN A 256 -18.04 -11.91 -12.31
N LYS A 257 -17.98 -13.16 -11.82
CA LYS A 257 -18.48 -13.50 -10.49
C LYS A 257 -17.55 -12.92 -9.42
N TYR A 258 -16.24 -13.11 -9.60
CA TYR A 258 -15.20 -12.70 -8.66
C TYR A 258 -14.61 -11.32 -9.02
N ILE A 259 -13.45 -11.29 -9.66
CA ILE A 259 -12.61 -10.08 -9.80
C ILE A 259 -12.52 -9.53 -11.23
N GLY A 260 -13.39 -10.01 -12.13
CA GLY A 260 -13.58 -9.54 -13.49
C GLY A 260 -12.98 -10.44 -14.56
N ALA A 261 -13.78 -10.76 -15.58
CA ALA A 261 -13.32 -11.43 -16.79
C ALA A 261 -12.51 -10.50 -17.71
N PRO A 262 -11.70 -11.03 -18.64
CA PRO A 262 -11.11 -10.24 -19.71
C PRO A 262 -12.19 -9.55 -20.56
N GLY A 263 -12.00 -8.26 -20.80
CA GLY A 263 -12.87 -7.43 -21.63
C GLY A 263 -12.20 -7.02 -22.95
N ARG A 264 -12.57 -5.84 -23.44
CA ARG A 264 -12.01 -5.28 -24.68
C ARG A 264 -10.54 -4.87 -24.50
N ARG A 265 -9.72 -5.16 -25.51
CA ARG A 265 -8.34 -4.66 -25.61
C ARG A 265 -8.30 -3.27 -26.26
N ASP A 266 -7.50 -2.38 -25.68
CA ASP A 266 -7.16 -1.08 -26.26
C ASP A 266 -5.64 -0.85 -26.23
N LYS A 267 -5.21 0.40 -26.44
CA LYS A 267 -3.79 0.78 -26.50
C LYS A 267 -3.03 0.55 -25.18
N ASP A 268 -3.71 0.59 -24.04
CA ASP A 268 -3.08 0.44 -22.73
C ASP A 268 -3.07 -1.03 -22.27
N GLY A 269 -3.93 -1.89 -22.83
CA GLY A 269 -4.00 -3.31 -22.49
C GLY A 269 -5.41 -3.90 -22.60
N THR A 270 -5.62 -5.09 -22.04
CA THR A 270 -6.95 -5.70 -21.95
C THR A 270 -7.68 -5.17 -20.73
N ARG A 271 -8.80 -4.49 -20.93
CA ARG A 271 -9.67 -4.01 -19.84
C ARG A 271 -10.38 -5.17 -19.17
N LEU A 272 -10.99 -4.91 -18.01
CA LEU A 272 -11.98 -5.83 -17.44
C LEU A 272 -13.29 -5.78 -18.24
N HIS A 273 -13.99 -6.90 -18.29
CA HIS A 273 -15.30 -7.01 -18.91
C HIS A 273 -16.30 -6.05 -18.27
N SER A 274 -17.22 -5.48 -19.06
CA SER A 274 -18.14 -4.42 -18.63
C SER A 274 -19.12 -4.83 -17.53
N GLU A 275 -19.32 -6.13 -17.33
CA GLU A 275 -20.14 -6.69 -16.24
C GLU A 275 -19.39 -6.81 -14.91
N SER A 276 -18.06 -6.70 -14.92
CA SER A 276 -17.28 -6.70 -13.69
C SER A 276 -17.59 -5.44 -12.87
N THR A 277 -17.77 -5.60 -11.56
CA THR A 277 -17.86 -4.46 -10.62
C THR A 277 -16.61 -3.57 -10.70
N PHE A 278 -15.47 -4.13 -11.10
CA PHE A 278 -14.19 -3.42 -11.23
C PHE A 278 -13.92 -2.88 -12.65
N TYR A 279 -14.88 -2.94 -13.58
CA TYR A 279 -14.73 -2.45 -14.96
C TYR A 279 -14.17 -1.01 -15.05
N ASN A 280 -14.60 -0.13 -14.15
CA ASN A 280 -14.18 1.27 -14.07
C ASN A 280 -13.07 1.53 -13.03
N ALA A 281 -12.43 0.49 -12.51
CA ALA A 281 -11.35 0.64 -11.54
C ALA A 281 -10.24 1.52 -12.11
N THR A 282 -9.88 2.55 -11.35
CA THR A 282 -8.82 3.49 -11.70
C THR A 282 -7.46 2.85 -11.45
N ASN A 283 -6.53 3.01 -12.39
CA ASN A 283 -5.14 2.60 -12.25
C ASN A 283 -4.30 3.84 -11.90
N TYR A 284 -3.98 4.00 -10.61
CA TYR A 284 -3.10 5.04 -10.11
C TYR A 284 -1.62 4.70 -10.36
N CYS A 285 -0.75 5.71 -10.21
CA CYS A 285 0.69 5.58 -10.34
C CYS A 285 1.15 5.01 -11.69
N TRP A 286 0.45 5.41 -12.76
CA TRP A 286 0.73 4.89 -14.09
C TRP A 286 2.18 5.17 -14.50
N GLU A 287 2.87 4.15 -15.00
CA GLU A 287 4.27 4.26 -15.39
C GLU A 287 4.48 5.35 -16.46
N PRO A 288 5.54 6.17 -16.32
CA PRO A 288 5.86 7.18 -17.31
C PRO A 288 6.27 6.56 -18.66
N GLU A 289 6.33 7.40 -19.69
CA GLU A 289 6.80 6.97 -21.01
C GLU A 289 8.21 6.34 -20.96
N PRO A 290 8.51 5.38 -21.85
CA PRO A 290 9.80 4.69 -21.86
C PRO A 290 11.01 5.65 -21.84
N GLY A 291 11.96 5.39 -20.95
CA GLY A 291 13.19 6.18 -20.80
C GLY A 291 13.17 7.23 -19.68
N MET A 292 12.03 7.42 -19.00
CA MET A 292 11.99 8.15 -17.74
C MET A 292 12.46 7.24 -16.59
N VAL A 293 13.48 7.69 -15.86
CA VAL A 293 14.09 6.98 -14.72
C VAL A 293 13.88 7.79 -13.44
N CYS A 294 13.90 7.13 -12.28
CA CYS A 294 13.48 7.68 -10.98
C CYS A 294 12.23 8.53 -11.04
N SER A 295 11.10 7.86 -11.15
CA SER A 295 9.81 8.51 -11.23
C SER A 295 8.96 8.10 -10.05
N GLY A 296 8.32 9.08 -9.43
CA GLY A 296 7.29 8.83 -8.43
C GLY A 296 5.93 8.57 -9.06
N CYS A 297 4.94 8.34 -8.21
CA CYS A 297 3.61 7.91 -8.65
C CYS A 297 2.97 8.86 -9.68
N GLN A 298 3.08 10.17 -9.48
CA GLN A 298 2.41 11.18 -10.31
C GLN A 298 3.23 11.62 -11.52
N ALA A 299 4.47 11.14 -11.68
CA ALA A 299 5.38 11.56 -12.75
C ALA A 299 4.85 11.22 -14.15
N GLY A 300 4.10 10.12 -14.28
CA GLY A 300 3.48 9.72 -15.55
C GLY A 300 2.38 10.67 -16.05
N GLY A 301 1.89 11.60 -15.22
CA GLY A 301 0.94 12.64 -15.61
C GLY A 301 -0.43 12.15 -16.09
N ARG A 302 -0.71 10.84 -15.98
CA ARG A 302 -1.96 10.22 -16.41
C ARG A 302 -2.49 9.27 -15.36
N VAL A 303 -3.82 9.19 -15.29
CA VAL A 303 -4.54 8.21 -14.49
C VAL A 303 -5.36 7.36 -15.46
N GLY A 304 -5.14 6.06 -15.45
CA GLY A 304 -5.75 5.13 -16.42
C GLY A 304 -6.89 4.30 -15.82
N LYS A 305 -7.39 3.33 -16.59
CA LYS A 305 -8.21 2.24 -16.07
C LYS A 305 -7.38 0.98 -15.90
N LEU A 306 -7.81 0.09 -15.01
CA LEU A 306 -7.17 -1.19 -14.79
C LEU A 306 -7.04 -2.00 -16.11
N VAL A 307 -5.89 -2.64 -16.28
CA VAL A 307 -5.56 -3.52 -17.41
C VAL A 307 -4.92 -4.80 -16.91
N ARG A 308 -5.26 -5.92 -17.55
CA ARG A 308 -4.63 -7.23 -17.37
C ARG A 308 -4.10 -7.73 -18.71
N ARG A 309 -3.07 -8.58 -18.72
CA ARG A 309 -2.62 -9.26 -19.94
C ARG A 309 -1.94 -10.58 -19.59
N PHE A 310 -2.72 -11.63 -19.39
CA PHE A 310 -2.12 -12.95 -19.14
C PHE A 310 -1.16 -13.35 -20.26
N VAL A 311 0.13 -13.44 -19.94
CA VAL A 311 1.21 -13.85 -20.85
C VAL A 311 1.57 -15.32 -20.66
N SER A 312 1.17 -15.92 -19.54
CA SER A 312 1.30 -17.34 -19.23
C SER A 312 0.29 -17.72 -18.13
N GLU A 313 -0.04 -19.01 -18.02
CA GLU A 313 -0.92 -19.57 -16.99
C GLU A 313 -0.27 -20.79 -16.29
N VAL A 314 1.07 -20.80 -16.20
CA VAL A 314 1.82 -21.87 -15.53
C VAL A 314 2.02 -21.55 -14.06
N PHE A 315 1.00 -21.81 -13.23
CA PHE A 315 1.06 -21.49 -11.81
C PHE A 315 2.05 -22.38 -11.04
N PRO A 316 2.67 -21.88 -9.95
CA PRO A 316 3.54 -22.72 -9.13
C PRO A 316 2.77 -23.92 -8.54
N THR A 317 3.48 -25.04 -8.44
CA THR A 317 2.93 -26.36 -8.13
C THR A 317 3.03 -26.71 -6.66
N HIS A 318 2.34 -27.78 -6.23
CA HIS A 318 2.49 -28.33 -4.88
C HIS A 318 3.93 -28.71 -4.54
N ALA A 319 4.72 -29.16 -5.52
CA ALA A 319 6.14 -29.46 -5.33
C ALA A 319 6.96 -28.19 -5.08
N ASP A 320 6.60 -27.06 -5.70
CA ASP A 320 7.25 -25.77 -5.48
C ASP A 320 6.93 -25.24 -4.07
N ILE A 321 5.69 -25.40 -3.61
CA ILE A 321 5.31 -25.05 -2.22
C ILE A 321 6.03 -25.95 -1.21
N ALA A 322 6.09 -27.26 -1.44
CA ALA A 322 6.77 -28.20 -0.55
C ALA A 322 8.27 -27.88 -0.45
N PHE A 323 8.91 -27.51 -1.57
CA PHE A 323 10.29 -27.04 -1.57
C PHE A 323 10.46 -25.76 -0.74
N LEU A 324 9.61 -24.75 -0.96
CA LEU A 324 9.64 -23.50 -0.21
C LEU A 324 9.55 -23.74 1.30
N LEU A 325 8.56 -24.53 1.73
CA LEU A 325 8.31 -24.79 3.17
C LEU A 325 9.39 -25.68 3.81
N ASP A 326 10.21 -26.37 3.01
CA ASP A 326 11.33 -27.14 3.55
C ASP A 326 12.56 -26.26 3.85
N LEU A 327 12.67 -25.06 3.26
CA LEU A 327 13.79 -24.15 3.50
C LEU A 327 13.82 -23.70 4.97
N LYS A 328 14.93 -24.02 5.67
CA LYS A 328 15.08 -23.74 7.10
C LYS A 328 15.69 -22.37 7.40
N LYS A 329 16.42 -21.79 6.43
CA LYS A 329 17.07 -20.49 6.60
C LYS A 329 16.12 -19.40 6.14
N TYR A 330 15.81 -18.43 7.01
CA TYR A 330 14.98 -17.31 6.59
C TYR A 330 15.67 -16.43 5.55
N PHE A 331 16.96 -16.13 5.76
CA PHE A 331 17.82 -15.25 4.96
C PHE A 331 19.25 -15.81 4.90
N VAL A 332 19.90 -15.70 3.74
CA VAL A 332 21.32 -16.05 3.56
C VAL A 332 22.04 -14.87 2.89
N SER A 333 23.09 -14.37 3.55
CA SER A 333 23.87 -13.24 3.02
C SER A 333 24.58 -13.62 1.71
N GLY A 334 24.46 -12.77 0.69
CA GLY A 334 25.09 -12.95 -0.61
C GLY A 334 24.43 -14.01 -1.51
N GLU A 335 23.28 -14.57 -1.12
CA GLU A 335 22.59 -15.59 -1.92
C GLU A 335 22.12 -15.07 -3.28
N ARG A 336 21.88 -13.77 -3.43
CA ARG A 336 21.47 -13.16 -4.70
C ARG A 336 22.46 -13.45 -5.85
N ASP A 337 23.73 -13.66 -5.53
CA ASP A 337 24.78 -13.98 -6.50
C ASP A 337 25.06 -15.49 -6.62
N ASN A 338 24.22 -16.33 -5.98
CA ASN A 338 24.37 -17.79 -5.92
C ASN A 338 23.27 -18.48 -6.76
N PRO A 339 23.61 -19.49 -7.58
CA PRO A 339 22.61 -20.28 -8.32
C PRO A 339 21.73 -21.18 -7.44
N HIS A 340 22.10 -21.41 -6.17
CA HIS A 340 21.35 -22.24 -5.24
C HIS A 340 20.31 -21.42 -4.46
N CYS A 341 19.09 -21.97 -4.37
CA CYS A 341 18.00 -21.41 -3.57
C CYS A 341 18.04 -22.01 -2.17
N GLU A 342 18.45 -21.22 -1.18
CA GLU A 342 18.65 -21.61 0.22
C GLU A 342 17.77 -20.83 1.20
N SER A 343 17.44 -19.58 0.92
CA SER A 343 16.63 -18.78 1.83
C SER A 343 15.15 -18.78 1.49
N PHE A 344 14.36 -18.89 2.56
CA PHE A 344 12.91 -18.85 2.49
C PHE A 344 12.41 -17.55 1.87
N HIS A 345 12.96 -16.38 2.26
CA HIS A 345 12.44 -15.10 1.75
C HIS A 345 12.67 -14.94 0.24
N MET A 346 13.84 -15.31 -0.29
CA MET A 346 14.12 -15.24 -1.73
C MET A 346 13.26 -16.22 -2.53
N ALA A 347 13.06 -17.42 -2.00
CA ALA A 347 12.19 -18.41 -2.62
C ALA A 347 10.72 -17.97 -2.60
N LEU A 348 10.23 -17.42 -1.47
CA LEU A 348 8.85 -16.95 -1.31
C LEU A 348 8.56 -15.79 -2.26
N GLU A 349 9.44 -14.79 -2.29
CA GLU A 349 9.35 -13.65 -3.21
C GLU A 349 9.47 -14.11 -4.67
N GLY A 350 10.29 -15.14 -4.91
CA GLY A 350 10.36 -15.83 -6.19
C GLY A 350 11.53 -15.41 -7.05
N PHE A 351 12.66 -15.02 -6.45
CA PHE A 351 13.93 -14.81 -7.16
C PHE A 351 14.73 -16.09 -7.37
N CYS A 352 14.38 -17.15 -6.64
CA CYS A 352 14.87 -18.50 -6.85
C CYS A 352 13.74 -19.50 -6.60
N GLY A 353 13.95 -20.77 -6.91
CA GLY A 353 12.95 -21.80 -6.65
C GLY A 353 13.49 -23.22 -6.76
N ARG A 354 12.57 -24.18 -6.69
CA ARG A 354 12.87 -25.62 -6.74
C ARG A 354 13.65 -25.98 -8.01
N PRO A 355 14.72 -26.79 -7.92
CA PRO A 355 15.42 -27.30 -9.09
C PRO A 355 14.47 -27.99 -10.09
N GLY A 356 14.59 -27.60 -11.37
CA GLY A 356 13.75 -28.13 -12.46
C GLY A 356 12.33 -27.55 -12.52
N ALA A 357 11.97 -26.58 -11.67
CA ALA A 357 10.74 -25.82 -11.85
C ALA A 357 10.84 -24.89 -13.07
N ASP A 358 9.71 -24.64 -13.73
CA ASP A 358 9.64 -23.65 -14.82
C ASP A 358 9.97 -22.26 -14.26
N SER A 359 11.07 -21.67 -14.73
CA SER A 359 11.53 -20.33 -14.32
C SER A 359 11.00 -19.21 -15.22
N ASN A 360 10.15 -19.51 -16.21
CA ASN A 360 9.54 -18.48 -17.03
C ASN A 360 8.62 -17.61 -16.16
N GLY A 361 8.88 -16.30 -16.17
CA GLY A 361 8.25 -15.35 -15.27
C GLY A 361 8.80 -15.34 -13.84
N LEU A 362 9.96 -15.97 -13.56
CA LEU A 362 10.55 -16.19 -12.23
C LEU A 362 9.83 -17.32 -11.46
N TRP A 363 9.74 -17.26 -10.12
CA TRP A 363 9.09 -18.28 -9.28
C TRP A 363 8.04 -17.67 -8.35
N MET A 364 7.25 -18.51 -7.67
CA MET A 364 6.39 -18.15 -6.54
C MET A 364 5.62 -16.82 -6.70
N HIS A 365 5.82 -15.84 -5.82
CA HIS A 365 5.15 -14.54 -5.86
C HIS A 365 5.39 -13.81 -7.19
N ASN A 366 6.66 -13.61 -7.56
CA ASN A 366 7.04 -12.91 -8.78
C ASN A 366 6.45 -13.55 -10.04
N LYS A 367 6.36 -14.88 -10.07
CA LYS A 367 5.74 -15.64 -11.16
C LYS A 367 4.29 -15.24 -11.37
N VAL A 368 3.48 -15.18 -10.32
CA VAL A 368 2.07 -14.79 -10.45
C VAL A 368 1.91 -13.35 -10.94
N HIS A 369 2.69 -12.42 -10.40
CA HIS A 369 2.72 -11.02 -10.87
C HIS A 369 3.07 -10.93 -12.37
N ASN A 370 4.16 -11.58 -12.79
CA ASN A 370 4.65 -11.53 -14.16
C ASN A 370 3.74 -12.23 -15.17
N MET A 371 3.05 -13.30 -14.77
CA MET A 371 2.14 -14.05 -15.63
C MET A 371 0.86 -13.28 -15.96
N ILE A 372 0.33 -12.52 -15.01
CA ILE A 372 -0.88 -11.70 -15.20
C ILE A 372 -0.58 -10.46 -16.07
N ASP A 373 0.65 -9.95 -16.00
CA ASP A 373 1.12 -8.74 -16.67
C ASP A 373 0.21 -7.51 -16.40
N GLY A 374 0.31 -6.47 -17.22
CA GLY A 374 -0.54 -5.28 -17.09
C GLY A 374 -0.27 -4.56 -15.78
N ALA A 375 -1.33 -4.21 -15.04
CA ALA A 375 -1.16 -3.56 -13.75
C ALA A 375 -0.40 -4.45 -12.75
N MET A 376 -0.67 -5.76 -12.73
CA MET A 376 -0.04 -6.70 -11.79
C MET A 376 1.47 -6.85 -11.98
N ARG A 377 2.02 -6.53 -13.16
CA ARG A 377 3.47 -6.67 -13.39
C ARG A 377 4.31 -5.64 -12.64
N SER A 378 3.80 -4.42 -12.56
CA SER A 378 4.56 -3.28 -12.10
C SER A 378 4.33 -3.05 -10.61
N THR A 379 5.41 -2.95 -9.84
CA THR A 379 5.33 -2.60 -8.42
C THR A 379 4.60 -1.27 -8.21
N ALA A 380 4.70 -0.32 -9.15
CA ALA A 380 3.99 0.95 -9.07
C ALA A 380 2.46 0.80 -9.15
N THR A 381 1.95 -0.21 -9.85
CA THR A 381 0.52 -0.28 -10.21
C THR A 381 -0.21 -1.55 -9.76
N ALA A 382 0.48 -2.58 -9.26
CA ALA A 382 -0.09 -3.90 -8.99
C ALA A 382 -1.27 -3.87 -8.02
N THR A 383 -1.20 -3.05 -6.99
CA THR A 383 -2.25 -2.89 -5.96
C THR A 383 -3.57 -2.33 -6.51
N ASN A 384 -3.58 -1.71 -7.70
CA ASN A 384 -4.83 -1.29 -8.34
C ASN A 384 -5.67 -2.49 -8.82
N ASP A 385 -5.06 -3.66 -8.99
CA ASP A 385 -5.74 -4.89 -9.36
C ASP A 385 -6.21 -5.65 -8.10
N PRO A 386 -7.51 -5.99 -7.96
CA PRO A 386 -8.01 -6.83 -6.87
C PRO A 386 -7.29 -8.18 -6.71
N ILE A 387 -6.63 -8.70 -7.76
CA ILE A 387 -5.79 -9.91 -7.66
C ILE A 387 -4.69 -9.71 -6.62
N PHE A 388 -4.13 -8.51 -6.49
CA PHE A 388 -3.07 -8.22 -5.52
C PHE A 388 -3.47 -8.63 -4.10
N ILE A 389 -4.69 -8.27 -3.67
CA ILE A 389 -5.23 -8.65 -2.36
C ILE A 389 -5.22 -10.16 -2.20
N LEU A 390 -5.77 -10.88 -3.19
CA LEU A 390 -5.92 -12.33 -3.11
C LEU A 390 -4.57 -13.05 -3.11
N HIS A 391 -3.66 -12.56 -3.94
CA HIS A 391 -2.31 -13.08 -4.10
C HIS A 391 -1.48 -12.85 -2.84
N HIS A 392 -1.39 -11.62 -2.34
CA HIS A 392 -0.56 -11.28 -1.18
C HIS A 392 -1.11 -11.86 0.14
N ASN A 393 -2.42 -12.06 0.26
CA ASN A 393 -2.95 -12.83 1.39
C ASN A 393 -2.58 -14.32 1.31
N PHE A 394 -2.39 -14.88 0.11
CA PHE A 394 -1.88 -16.24 -0.04
C PHE A 394 -0.38 -16.32 0.26
N ILE A 395 0.41 -15.33 -0.17
CA ILE A 395 1.83 -15.21 0.22
C ILE A 395 1.97 -15.09 1.75
N ASP A 396 1.14 -14.27 2.39
CA ASP A 396 1.12 -14.12 3.85
C ASP A 396 0.70 -15.41 4.58
N LYS A 397 -0.20 -16.20 3.97
CA LYS A 397 -0.55 -17.55 4.45
C LYS A 397 0.66 -18.49 4.39
N LEU A 398 1.42 -18.48 3.30
CA LEU A 398 2.65 -19.28 3.15
C LEU A 398 3.75 -18.85 4.12
N LEU A 399 3.88 -17.56 4.42
CA LEU A 399 4.78 -17.04 5.46
C LEU A 399 4.43 -17.55 6.87
N SER A 400 3.17 -17.94 7.10
CA SER A 400 2.66 -18.37 8.42
C SER A 400 2.68 -19.89 8.63
N GLY A 401 2.93 -20.67 7.58
CA GLY A 401 3.02 -22.13 7.62
C GLY A 401 4.45 -22.58 7.78
#